data_AF-A0A9W9LPF2-F1
#
_entry.id   AF-A0A9W9LPF2-F1
#
_cell.length_a   1.000
_cell.length_b   1.000
_cell.length_c   1.000
_cell.angle_alpha   90.00
_cell.angle_beta   90.00
_cell.angle_gamma   90.00
#
_symmetry.space_group_name_H-M   'P 1'
#
loop_
_entity.id
_entity.type
_entity.pdbx_description
1 polymer ?
#
loop_
_entity_poly.entity_id
_entity_poly.type
_entity_poly.pdbx_seq_one_letter_code
_entity_poly.pdbx_strand_id
1 'polypeptide(L)'
;MYTDTDQDPYNAKRGLLFSHIGWLLGLNEAIWGPVDLSDLREDPVVIWQDRLYWPIVIAAGILLPGMVAHYGWDDWKGGMLYAGLYRIIVTQHITFLINSVAHASWAGTQPYSSSTTARNVPLLAVITLGEANHNFHHTFPTDYRNGVSWTEPDFSRWIIWLWGKLGLATDLKSATPLQIEQARLTQRKTRKERQGGQKAKTRALSKLPQISWEEYMTQSEDGNFLVAINGIIYDVATFMNDHPGGRDLIQQSLGKDATVLYYGSHLHSPQAEDILQSLQVLRLEDPCR
;
A
#
# COMPACT_ATOMS: atom_id res chain seq x y z
N MET A 1 -8.03 -0.97 -12.52
CA MET A 1 -7.99 -1.44 -11.13
C MET A 1 -7.87 -0.21 -10.24
N TYR A 2 -8.74 -0.07 -9.23
CA TYR A 2 -8.84 1.13 -8.40
C TYR A 2 -7.96 1.09 -7.14
N THR A 3 -7.08 0.10 -7.02
CA THR A 3 -6.20 -0.12 -5.87
C THR A 3 -5.47 1.15 -5.43
N ASP A 4 -5.44 1.38 -4.11
CA ASP A 4 -4.81 2.54 -3.47
C ASP A 4 -5.40 3.91 -3.89
N THR A 5 -6.63 3.93 -4.41
CA THR A 5 -7.37 5.17 -4.71
C THR A 5 -8.56 5.31 -3.76
N ASP A 6 -9.24 6.45 -3.79
CA ASP A 6 -10.45 6.65 -2.97
C ASP A 6 -11.62 5.76 -3.40
N GLN A 7 -11.53 5.14 -4.57
CA GLN A 7 -12.49 4.18 -5.09
C GLN A 7 -12.17 2.73 -4.68
N ASP A 8 -11.07 2.50 -3.95
CA ASP A 8 -10.73 1.23 -3.31
C ASP A 8 -11.45 1.11 -1.96
N PRO A 9 -12.32 0.10 -1.76
CA PRO A 9 -13.08 -0.07 -0.51
C PRO A 9 -12.20 -0.11 0.73
N TYR A 10 -10.99 -0.67 0.64
CA TYR A 10 -10.06 -0.82 1.75
C TYR A 10 -8.71 -0.16 1.46
N ASN A 11 -8.74 1.01 0.80
CA ASN A 11 -7.58 1.82 0.43
C ASN A 11 -6.49 1.85 1.51
N ALA A 12 -5.37 1.17 1.24
CA ALA A 12 -4.26 1.03 2.17
C ALA A 12 -3.60 2.37 2.56
N LYS A 13 -3.73 3.41 1.73
CA LYS A 13 -3.20 4.75 2.02
C LYS A 13 -3.92 5.44 3.17
N ARG A 14 -5.14 5.01 3.53
CA ARG A 14 -5.88 5.54 4.69
C ARG A 14 -5.40 4.98 6.03
N GLY A 15 -4.41 4.08 6.00
CA GLY A 15 -3.73 3.55 7.18
C GLY A 15 -4.05 2.07 7.44
N LEU A 16 -3.21 1.47 8.29
CA LEU A 16 -3.23 0.03 8.57
C LEU A 16 -4.54 -0.42 9.22
N LEU A 17 -5.05 0.34 10.20
CA LEU A 17 -6.29 -0.01 10.89
C LEU A 17 -7.51 0.09 9.96
N PHE A 18 -7.54 1.12 9.10
CA PHE A 18 -8.61 1.31 8.13
C PHE A 18 -8.66 0.16 7.14
N SER A 19 -7.54 -0.16 6.48
CA SER A 19 -7.44 -1.25 5.50
C SER A 19 -7.64 -2.64 6.11
N HIS A 20 -7.32 -2.82 7.39
CA HIS A 20 -7.55 -4.09 8.07
C HIS A 20 -9.04 -4.32 8.36
N ILE A 21 -9.70 -3.39 9.06
CA ILE A 21 -11.10 -3.60 9.49
C ILE A 21 -11.94 -2.33 9.49
N GLY A 22 -11.32 -1.16 9.60
CA GLY A 22 -12.04 0.11 9.73
C GLY A 22 -12.93 0.44 8.53
N TRP A 23 -12.61 -0.07 7.34
CA TRP A 23 -13.42 0.09 6.13
C TRP A 23 -14.86 -0.45 6.29
N LEU A 24 -15.07 -1.47 7.13
CA LEU A 24 -16.40 -2.03 7.41
C LEU A 24 -17.33 -1.02 8.10
N LEU A 25 -16.79 -0.09 8.89
CA LEU A 25 -17.57 0.89 9.65
C LEU A 25 -18.11 2.03 8.79
N GLY A 26 -17.59 2.19 7.57
CA GLY A 26 -17.94 3.24 6.63
C GLY A 26 -18.22 2.71 5.23
N LEU A 27 -18.73 1.48 5.14
CA LEU A 27 -19.11 0.84 3.88
C LEU A 27 -20.03 1.76 3.08
N ASN A 28 -19.53 2.20 1.93
CA ASN A 28 -20.29 3.00 0.99
C ASN A 28 -19.95 2.48 -0.41
N GLU A 29 -20.84 1.68 -0.98
CA GLU A 29 -20.62 1.07 -2.30
C GLU A 29 -20.70 2.11 -3.43
N ALA A 30 -21.34 3.26 -3.19
CA ALA A 30 -21.52 4.30 -4.20
C ALA A 30 -20.20 4.98 -4.61
N ILE A 31 -19.15 4.87 -3.80
CA ILE A 31 -17.81 5.40 -4.12
C ILE A 31 -16.92 4.38 -4.84
N TRP A 32 -17.33 3.12 -4.91
CA TRP A 32 -16.52 2.08 -5.55
C TRP A 32 -16.43 2.31 -7.04
N GLY A 33 -15.26 2.02 -7.60
CA GLY A 33 -15.06 2.17 -9.03
C GLY A 33 -15.94 1.19 -9.82
N PRO A 34 -16.50 1.59 -10.97
CA PRO A 34 -17.36 0.73 -11.77
C PRO A 34 -16.62 -0.52 -12.23
N VAL A 35 -17.25 -1.68 -12.09
CA VAL A 35 -16.75 -2.99 -12.55
C VAL A 35 -17.88 -3.71 -13.25
N ASP A 36 -17.56 -4.40 -14.36
CA ASP A 36 -18.50 -5.29 -15.02
C ASP A 36 -18.66 -6.57 -14.18
N LEU A 37 -19.90 -6.92 -13.88
CA LEU A 37 -20.28 -8.08 -13.06
C LEU A 37 -21.21 -9.03 -13.83
N SER A 38 -21.31 -8.88 -15.16
CA SER A 38 -22.19 -9.68 -16.00
C SER A 38 -21.88 -11.17 -15.90
N ASP A 39 -20.60 -11.55 -15.90
CA ASP A 39 -20.12 -12.91 -15.73
C ASP A 39 -20.61 -13.55 -14.41
N LEU A 40 -20.49 -12.83 -13.29
CA LEU A 40 -20.95 -13.30 -11.98
C LEU A 40 -22.48 -13.40 -11.89
N ARG A 41 -23.20 -12.54 -12.60
CA ARG A 41 -24.68 -12.53 -12.66
C ARG A 41 -25.25 -13.60 -13.57
N GLU A 42 -24.43 -14.20 -14.42
CA GLU A 42 -24.80 -15.28 -15.33
C GLU A 42 -24.38 -16.66 -14.80
N ASP A 43 -23.43 -16.74 -13.86
CA ASP A 43 -22.98 -18.01 -13.28
C ASP A 43 -24.03 -18.59 -12.29
N PRO A 44 -24.64 -19.76 -12.60
CA PRO A 44 -25.67 -20.35 -11.76
C PRO A 44 -25.18 -20.77 -10.37
N VAL A 45 -23.89 -21.11 -10.20
CA VAL A 45 -23.30 -21.49 -8.91
C VAL A 45 -23.17 -20.26 -8.03
N VAL A 46 -22.71 -19.14 -8.59
CA VAL A 46 -22.61 -17.86 -7.86
C VAL A 46 -24.00 -17.38 -7.44
N ILE A 47 -24.98 -17.38 -8.35
CA ILE A 47 -26.37 -16.98 -8.05
C ILE A 47 -26.99 -17.88 -6.96
N TRP A 48 -26.74 -19.19 -7.03
CA TRP A 48 -27.21 -20.13 -6.01
C TRP A 48 -26.58 -19.84 -4.64
N GLN A 49 -25.27 -19.59 -4.60
CA GLN A 49 -24.53 -19.31 -3.38
C GLN A 49 -24.94 -17.96 -2.76
N ASP A 50 -25.17 -16.93 -3.57
CA ASP A 50 -25.67 -15.62 -3.13
C ASP A 50 -27.05 -15.73 -2.48
N ARG A 51 -27.99 -16.43 -3.15
CA ARG A 51 -29.35 -16.66 -2.62
C ARG A 51 -29.37 -17.43 -1.30
N LEU A 52 -28.44 -18.36 -1.10
CA LEU A 52 -28.36 -19.22 0.09
C LEU A 52 -27.20 -18.85 1.02
N TYR A 53 -26.66 -17.64 0.90
CA TYR A 53 -25.46 -17.22 1.64
C TYR A 53 -25.56 -17.51 3.14
N TRP A 54 -26.61 -17.00 3.80
CA TRP A 54 -26.80 -17.18 5.24
C TRP A 54 -27.04 -18.64 5.65
N PRO A 55 -27.94 -19.40 4.99
CA PRO A 55 -28.07 -20.83 5.24
C PRO A 55 -26.74 -21.60 5.13
N ILE A 56 -25.94 -21.34 4.08
CA ILE A 56 -24.65 -22.00 3.86
C ILE A 56 -23.67 -21.63 4.99
N VAL A 57 -23.53 -20.33 5.31
CA VAL A 57 -22.62 -19.85 6.37
C VAL A 57 -22.98 -20.47 7.73
N ILE A 58 -24.26 -20.55 8.09
CA ILE A 58 -24.68 -21.15 9.37
C ILE A 58 -24.47 -22.66 9.35
N ALA A 59 -24.92 -23.35 8.30
CA ALA A 59 -24.87 -24.81 8.22
C ALA A 59 -23.44 -25.32 8.13
N ALA A 60 -22.66 -24.87 7.15
CA ALA A 60 -21.29 -25.33 6.93
C ALA A 60 -20.29 -24.65 7.87
N GLY A 61 -20.54 -23.39 8.23
CA GLY A 61 -19.62 -22.60 9.05
C GLY A 61 -19.74 -22.87 10.54
N ILE A 62 -20.91 -23.24 11.07
CA ILE A 62 -21.13 -23.37 12.53
C ILE A 62 -21.69 -24.75 12.89
N LEU A 63 -22.81 -25.17 12.27
CA LEU A 63 -23.49 -26.41 12.66
C LEU A 63 -22.67 -27.65 12.31
N LEU A 64 -22.10 -27.71 11.11
CA LEU A 64 -21.29 -28.84 10.66
C LEU A 64 -20.05 -29.05 11.56
N PRO A 65 -19.23 -28.03 11.90
CA PRO A 65 -18.17 -28.18 12.90
C PRO A 65 -18.69 -28.69 14.26
N GLY A 66 -19.84 -28.19 14.71
CA GLY A 66 -20.52 -28.69 15.91
C GLY A 66 -20.86 -30.19 15.81
N MET A 67 -21.43 -30.62 14.68
CA MET A 67 -21.79 -32.02 14.44
C MET A 67 -20.56 -32.91 14.43
N VAL A 68 -19.51 -32.51 13.71
CA VAL A 68 -18.25 -33.26 13.64
C VAL A 68 -17.64 -33.40 15.04
N ALA A 69 -17.61 -32.33 15.83
CA ALA A 69 -17.08 -32.37 17.19
C ALA A 69 -17.95 -33.23 18.12
N HIS A 70 -19.28 -33.18 17.98
CA HIS A 70 -20.19 -34.03 18.75
C HIS A 70 -19.99 -35.51 18.42
N TYR A 71 -19.96 -35.91 17.16
CA TYR A 71 -19.80 -37.33 16.82
C TYR A 71 -18.38 -37.86 17.03
N GLY A 72 -17.36 -37.00 17.00
CA GLY A 72 -15.96 -37.39 17.22
C GLY A 72 -15.53 -37.37 18.69
N TRP A 73 -16.03 -36.43 19.49
CA TRP A 73 -15.55 -36.14 20.85
C TRP A 73 -16.66 -35.85 21.86
N ASP A 74 -17.93 -36.01 21.48
CA ASP A 74 -19.11 -35.66 22.29
C ASP A 74 -19.15 -34.17 22.73
N ASP A 75 -18.52 -33.28 21.95
CA ASP A 75 -18.42 -31.85 22.27
C ASP A 75 -19.05 -30.95 21.20
N TRP A 76 -20.39 -30.94 21.16
CA TRP A 76 -21.17 -30.06 20.28
C TRP A 76 -20.83 -28.57 20.48
N LYS A 77 -20.71 -28.13 21.74
CA LYS A 77 -20.51 -26.72 22.08
C LYS A 77 -19.11 -26.25 21.68
N GLY A 78 -18.08 -27.03 21.97
CA GLY A 78 -16.72 -26.72 21.57
C GLY A 78 -16.56 -26.68 20.06
N GLY A 79 -17.20 -27.60 19.33
CA GLY A 79 -17.25 -27.57 17.87
C GLY A 79 -17.84 -26.29 17.31
N MET A 80 -19.00 -25.87 17.81
CA MET A 80 -19.64 -24.63 17.36
C MET A 80 -18.82 -23.38 17.71
N LEU A 81 -18.30 -23.29 18.94
CA LEU A 81 -17.62 -22.08 19.42
C LEU A 81 -16.21 -21.94 18.85
N TYR A 82 -15.40 -22.99 18.90
CA TYR A 82 -14.00 -22.94 18.47
C TYR A 82 -13.84 -23.23 16.98
N ALA A 83 -14.30 -24.39 16.53
CA ALA A 83 -14.14 -24.79 15.13
C ALA A 83 -15.12 -24.06 14.18
N GLY A 84 -16.21 -23.51 14.70
CA GLY A 84 -17.15 -22.68 13.97
C GLY A 84 -16.84 -21.18 14.07
N LEU A 85 -17.33 -20.54 15.13
CA LEU A 85 -17.31 -19.08 15.30
C LEU A 85 -15.90 -18.49 15.42
N TYR A 86 -15.08 -18.99 16.33
CA TYR A 86 -13.72 -18.48 16.54
C TYR A 86 -12.88 -18.65 15.27
N ARG A 87 -12.96 -19.82 14.62
CA ARG A 87 -12.32 -20.06 13.32
C ARG A 87 -12.73 -19.00 12.29
N ILE A 88 -14.03 -18.67 12.16
CA ILE A 88 -14.49 -17.63 11.21
C ILE A 88 -13.81 -16.29 11.51
N ILE A 89 -13.78 -15.87 12.78
CA ILE A 89 -13.14 -14.61 13.19
C ILE A 89 -11.65 -14.61 12.84
N VAL A 90 -10.93 -15.69 13.16
CA VAL A 90 -9.50 -15.82 12.87
C VAL A 90 -9.23 -15.81 11.38
N THR A 91 -9.99 -16.58 10.59
CA THR A 91 -9.89 -16.60 9.12
C THR A 91 -10.16 -15.23 8.51
N GLN A 92 -11.13 -14.48 9.06
CA GLN A 92 -11.44 -13.13 8.62
C GLN A 92 -10.24 -12.19 8.87
N HIS A 93 -9.64 -12.23 10.07
CA HIS A 93 -8.46 -11.42 10.36
C HIS A 93 -7.25 -11.82 9.50
N ILE A 94 -7.03 -13.11 9.24
CA ILE A 94 -5.99 -13.58 8.32
C ILE A 94 -6.20 -12.98 6.92
N THR A 95 -7.44 -12.97 6.45
CA THR A 95 -7.79 -12.38 5.15
C THR A 95 -7.53 -10.86 5.16
N PHE A 96 -7.92 -10.18 6.22
CA PHE A 96 -7.69 -8.74 6.38
C PHE A 96 -6.21 -8.34 6.51
N LEU A 97 -5.32 -9.26 6.89
CA LEU A 97 -3.88 -9.00 6.84
C LEU A 97 -3.37 -8.84 5.40
N ILE A 98 -4.06 -9.41 4.41
CA ILE A 98 -3.72 -9.21 2.99
C ILE A 98 -3.97 -7.74 2.62
N ASN A 99 -5.16 -7.22 2.95
CA ASN A 99 -5.53 -5.83 2.67
C ASN A 99 -4.62 -4.82 3.40
N SER A 100 -4.15 -5.15 4.61
CA SER A 100 -3.37 -4.24 5.45
C SER A 100 -1.86 -4.51 5.41
N VAL A 101 -1.40 -5.62 6.01
CA VAL A 101 0.03 -5.92 6.14
C VAL A 101 0.70 -6.16 4.80
N ALA A 102 0.03 -6.81 3.84
CA ALA A 102 0.60 -6.98 2.50
C ALA A 102 0.67 -5.66 1.70
N HIS A 103 0.11 -4.56 2.22
CA HIS A 103 0.27 -3.21 1.67
C HIS A 103 1.17 -2.28 2.52
N ALA A 104 1.59 -2.73 3.70
CA ALA A 104 2.36 -1.91 4.63
C ALA A 104 3.79 -1.66 4.12
N SER A 105 4.25 -0.42 4.14
CA SER A 105 5.56 -0.03 3.59
C SER A 105 6.76 -0.74 4.23
N TRP A 106 6.61 -1.16 5.48
CA TRP A 106 7.62 -1.87 6.27
C TRP A 106 7.59 -3.40 6.09
N ALA A 107 6.56 -3.96 5.45
CA ALA A 107 6.38 -5.39 5.32
C ALA A 107 6.79 -5.90 3.93
N GLY A 108 7.54 -7.00 3.86
CA GLY A 108 7.74 -7.71 2.59
C GLY A 108 8.52 -6.94 1.52
N THR A 109 8.31 -7.32 0.25
CA THR A 109 9.09 -6.81 -0.89
C THR A 109 8.23 -6.52 -2.13
N GLN A 110 8.73 -5.69 -3.05
CA GLN A 110 8.07 -5.37 -4.32
C GLN A 110 8.98 -5.71 -5.51
N PRO A 111 9.19 -6.99 -5.84
CA PRO A 111 10.12 -7.40 -6.89
C PRO A 111 9.57 -7.22 -8.31
N TYR A 112 8.26 -7.09 -8.51
CA TYR A 112 7.63 -7.07 -9.84
C TYR A 112 7.15 -5.68 -10.27
N SER A 113 6.50 -4.92 -9.38
CA SER A 113 6.04 -3.56 -9.67
C SER A 113 6.00 -2.69 -8.41
N SER A 114 6.15 -1.38 -8.56
CA SER A 114 5.90 -0.37 -7.52
C SER A 114 4.78 0.61 -7.89
N SER A 115 3.89 0.22 -8.81
CA SER A 115 2.72 1.02 -9.19
C SER A 115 1.62 1.05 -8.11
N THR A 116 1.54 -0.01 -7.30
CA THR A 116 0.66 -0.11 -6.12
C THR A 116 1.49 -0.31 -4.85
N THR A 117 0.83 -0.26 -3.69
CA THR A 117 1.43 -0.54 -2.39
C THR A 117 1.49 -2.05 -2.08
N ALA A 118 1.00 -2.93 -2.95
CA ALA A 118 1.01 -4.38 -2.72
C ALA A 118 2.45 -4.94 -2.62
N ARG A 119 2.69 -5.83 -1.66
CA ARG A 119 4.00 -6.42 -1.32
C ARG A 119 3.91 -7.93 -1.13
N ASN A 120 4.99 -8.63 -1.46
CA ASN A 120 5.15 -10.04 -1.16
C ASN A 120 5.64 -10.23 0.28
N VAL A 121 4.85 -10.92 1.11
CA VAL A 121 5.15 -11.21 2.52
C VAL A 121 5.18 -12.74 2.71
N PRO A 122 6.35 -13.40 2.56
CA PRO A 122 6.43 -14.87 2.51
C PRO A 122 5.86 -15.59 3.73
N LEU A 123 6.09 -15.07 4.94
CA LEU A 123 5.56 -15.66 6.17
C LEU A 123 4.01 -15.61 6.19
N LEU A 124 3.45 -14.48 5.79
CA LEU A 124 1.99 -14.33 5.68
C LEU A 124 1.44 -15.18 4.53
N ALA A 125 2.23 -15.39 3.46
CA ALA A 125 1.83 -16.22 2.32
C ALA A 125 1.63 -17.68 2.74
N VAL A 126 2.38 -18.18 3.73
CA VAL A 126 2.13 -19.51 4.30
C VAL A 126 0.76 -19.56 4.99
N ILE A 127 0.45 -18.57 5.82
CA ILE A 127 -0.80 -18.51 6.60
C ILE A 127 -2.02 -18.30 5.67
N THR A 128 -1.85 -17.51 4.61
CA THR A 128 -2.88 -17.17 3.63
C THR A 128 -2.89 -18.12 2.43
N LEU A 129 -2.16 -19.24 2.50
CA LEU A 129 -2.06 -20.25 1.44
C LEU A 129 -1.55 -19.73 0.08
N GLY A 130 -0.95 -18.54 0.02
CA GLY A 130 -0.33 -17.95 -1.16
C GLY A 130 -0.72 -16.50 -1.42
N GLU A 131 -1.88 -16.06 -0.91
CA GLU A 131 -2.48 -14.76 -1.26
C GLU A 131 -1.62 -13.54 -0.89
N ALA A 132 -0.78 -13.66 0.15
CA ALA A 132 0.13 -12.60 0.56
C ALA A 132 1.42 -12.48 -0.27
N ASN A 133 1.56 -13.24 -1.37
CA ASN A 133 2.47 -12.88 -2.47
C ASN A 133 1.85 -11.76 -3.33
N HIS A 134 1.46 -10.68 -2.66
CA HIS A 134 0.47 -9.75 -3.17
C HIS A 134 1.04 -8.82 -4.27
N ASN A 135 2.35 -8.56 -4.28
CA ASN A 135 2.98 -7.80 -5.36
C ASN A 135 2.92 -8.56 -6.69
N PHE A 136 3.09 -9.88 -6.67
CA PHE A 136 2.94 -10.70 -7.87
C PHE A 136 1.49 -10.70 -8.34
N HIS A 137 0.55 -10.99 -7.43
CA HIS A 137 -0.89 -11.00 -7.71
C HIS A 137 -1.36 -9.68 -8.36
N HIS A 138 -0.97 -8.53 -7.80
CA HIS A 138 -1.32 -7.22 -8.38
C HIS A 138 -0.64 -6.93 -9.72
N THR A 139 0.52 -7.52 -9.98
CA THR A 139 1.23 -7.32 -11.26
C THR A 139 0.67 -8.23 -12.36
N PHE A 140 0.24 -9.44 -12.01
CA PHE A 140 -0.28 -10.44 -12.93
C PHE A 140 -1.64 -10.99 -12.45
N PRO A 141 -2.70 -10.15 -12.43
CA PRO A 141 -3.98 -10.52 -11.82
C PRO A 141 -4.73 -11.64 -12.54
N THR A 142 -4.33 -11.97 -13.78
CA THR A 142 -4.88 -13.08 -14.56
C THR A 142 -4.10 -14.38 -14.38
N ASP A 143 -2.95 -14.37 -13.70
CA ASP A 143 -2.20 -15.60 -13.42
C ASP A 143 -2.92 -16.36 -12.30
N TYR A 144 -3.16 -17.66 -12.49
CA TYR A 144 -3.80 -18.48 -11.45
C TYR A 144 -2.92 -18.65 -10.20
N ARG A 145 -1.63 -18.32 -10.31
CA ARG A 145 -0.64 -18.39 -9.23
C ARG A 145 -0.55 -17.03 -8.54
N ASN A 146 -0.34 -17.04 -7.24
CA ASN A 146 0.02 -15.85 -6.49
C ASN A 146 1.53 -15.70 -6.30
N GLY A 147 2.31 -16.78 -6.42
CA GLY A 147 3.77 -16.75 -6.35
C GLY A 147 4.41 -17.64 -7.41
N VAL A 148 5.64 -17.31 -7.82
CA VAL A 148 6.40 -18.08 -8.84
C VAL A 148 7.78 -18.51 -8.38
N SER A 149 8.32 -17.88 -7.33
CA SER A 149 9.58 -18.28 -6.71
C SER A 149 9.39 -19.33 -5.62
N TRP A 150 10.44 -20.08 -5.31
CA TRP A 150 10.52 -20.92 -4.11
C TRP A 150 10.43 -20.12 -2.81
N THR A 151 10.83 -18.85 -2.84
CA THR A 151 10.74 -17.91 -1.71
C THR A 151 9.37 -17.25 -1.59
N GLU A 152 8.42 -17.62 -2.46
CA GLU A 152 7.05 -17.12 -2.51
C GLU A 152 6.12 -18.33 -2.32
N PRO A 153 5.90 -18.78 -1.06
CA PRO A 153 5.06 -19.94 -0.78
C PRO A 153 3.66 -19.71 -1.31
N ASP A 154 3.16 -20.67 -2.07
CA ASP A 154 1.86 -20.60 -2.73
C ASP A 154 1.30 -22.02 -2.81
N PHE A 155 0.41 -22.33 -1.87
CA PHE A 155 -0.21 -23.63 -1.73
C PHE A 155 -1.45 -23.75 -2.63
N SER A 156 -2.18 -22.65 -2.83
CA SER A 156 -3.35 -22.62 -3.73
C SER A 156 -2.93 -22.95 -5.17
N ARG A 157 -1.76 -22.47 -5.64
CA ARG A 157 -1.17 -22.89 -6.92
C ARG A 157 -1.06 -24.40 -7.07
N TRP A 158 -0.63 -25.12 -6.03
CA TRP A 158 -0.44 -26.57 -6.13
C TRP A 158 -1.76 -27.31 -6.18
N ILE A 159 -2.75 -26.85 -5.42
CA ILE A 159 -4.11 -27.39 -5.44
C ILE A 159 -4.72 -27.20 -6.83
N ILE A 160 -4.68 -25.98 -7.37
CA ILE A 160 -5.23 -25.64 -8.70
C ILE A 160 -4.49 -26.39 -9.80
N TRP A 161 -3.16 -26.48 -9.72
CA TRP A 161 -2.37 -27.26 -10.67
C TRP A 161 -2.76 -28.75 -10.66
N LEU A 162 -2.97 -29.34 -9.48
CA LEU A 162 -3.41 -30.72 -9.35
C LEU A 162 -4.81 -30.90 -9.95
N TRP A 163 -5.75 -29.98 -9.69
CA TRP A 163 -7.06 -29.99 -10.35
C TRP A 163 -6.95 -29.89 -11.86
N GLY A 164 -6.00 -29.10 -12.38
CA GLY A 164 -5.65 -29.06 -13.80
C GLY A 164 -5.19 -30.40 -14.34
N LYS A 165 -4.35 -31.12 -13.59
CA LYS A 165 -3.89 -32.48 -13.97
C LYS A 165 -4.99 -33.53 -13.92
N LEU A 166 -5.96 -33.37 -13.02
CA LEU A 166 -7.10 -34.26 -12.88
C LEU A 166 -8.26 -33.90 -13.85
N GLY A 167 -8.14 -32.81 -14.62
CA GLY A 167 -9.20 -32.34 -15.52
C GLY A 167 -10.38 -31.64 -14.82
N LEU A 168 -10.23 -31.32 -13.53
CA LEU A 168 -11.23 -30.58 -12.73
C LEU A 168 -11.16 -29.07 -12.95
N ALA A 169 -9.99 -28.58 -13.36
CA ALA A 169 -9.79 -27.19 -13.77
C ALA A 169 -9.21 -27.18 -15.20
N THR A 170 -9.64 -26.23 -16.01
CA THR A 170 -9.15 -26.06 -17.39
C THR A 170 -8.78 -24.61 -17.64
N ASP A 171 -8.12 -24.33 -18.76
CA ASP A 171 -7.71 -22.98 -19.18
C ASP A 171 -6.91 -22.18 -18.13
N LEU A 172 -6.00 -22.85 -17.40
CA LEU A 172 -5.16 -22.21 -16.40
C LEU A 172 -4.24 -21.16 -17.04
N LYS A 173 -4.53 -19.88 -16.77
CA LYS A 173 -3.77 -18.74 -17.26
C LYS A 173 -2.52 -18.53 -16.43
N SER A 174 -1.37 -18.33 -17.08
CA SER A 174 -0.11 -18.03 -16.40
C SER A 174 0.74 -17.05 -17.18
N ALA A 175 1.37 -16.13 -16.47
CA ALA A 175 2.37 -15.24 -17.02
C ALA A 175 3.61 -16.04 -17.46
N THR A 176 4.09 -15.72 -18.65
CA THR A 176 5.28 -16.36 -19.22
C THR A 176 6.53 -16.00 -18.41
N PRO A 177 7.55 -16.86 -18.38
CA PRO A 177 8.82 -16.54 -17.72
C PRO A 177 9.45 -15.23 -18.21
N LEU A 178 9.28 -14.92 -19.50
CA LEU A 178 9.76 -13.67 -20.10
C LEU A 178 9.04 -12.45 -19.52
N GLN A 179 7.70 -12.47 -19.44
CA GLN A 179 6.93 -11.37 -18.85
C GLN A 179 7.31 -11.12 -17.38
N ILE A 180 7.48 -12.19 -16.62
CA ILE A 180 7.87 -12.13 -15.21
C ILE A 180 9.26 -11.49 -15.07
N GLU A 181 10.23 -11.92 -15.89
CA GLU A 181 11.58 -11.38 -15.81
C GLU A 181 11.66 -9.94 -16.33
N GLN A 182 10.89 -9.59 -17.36
CA GLN A 182 10.75 -8.21 -17.82
C GLN A 182 10.21 -7.28 -16.73
N ALA A 183 9.20 -7.71 -15.97
CA ALA A 183 8.69 -6.95 -14.83
C ALA A 183 9.76 -6.74 -13.75
N ARG A 184 10.49 -7.81 -13.39
CA ARG A 184 11.60 -7.72 -12.43
C ARG A 184 12.71 -6.78 -12.87
N LEU A 185 13.11 -6.84 -14.15
CA LEU A 185 14.15 -5.97 -14.71
C LEU A 185 13.70 -4.51 -14.71
N THR A 186 12.45 -4.25 -15.13
CA THR A 186 11.85 -2.91 -15.11
C THR A 186 11.85 -2.36 -13.69
N GLN A 187 11.35 -3.12 -12.73
CA GLN A 187 11.29 -2.71 -11.33
C GLN A 187 12.69 -2.47 -10.72
N ARG A 188 13.69 -3.31 -11.06
CA ARG A 188 15.08 -3.10 -10.66
C ARG A 188 15.66 -1.80 -11.23
N LYS A 189 15.37 -1.51 -12.52
CA LYS A 189 15.81 -0.28 -13.17
C LYS A 189 15.18 0.95 -12.50
N THR A 190 13.86 0.97 -12.34
CA THR A 190 13.14 2.04 -11.64
C THR A 190 13.65 2.26 -10.23
N ARG A 191 13.94 1.19 -9.48
CA ARG A 191 14.51 1.29 -8.13
C ARG A 191 15.92 1.89 -8.13
N LYS A 192 16.77 1.49 -9.08
CA LYS A 192 18.13 2.06 -9.24
C LYS A 192 18.07 3.53 -9.62
N GLU A 193 17.19 3.91 -10.54
CA GLU A 193 16.99 5.30 -10.95
C GLU A 193 16.53 6.18 -9.78
N ARG A 194 15.52 5.71 -9.02
CA ARG A 194 15.07 6.39 -7.79
C ARG A 194 16.19 6.54 -6.77
N GLN A 195 16.96 5.48 -6.52
CA GLN A 195 18.09 5.54 -5.58
C GLN A 195 19.22 6.45 -6.07
N GLY A 196 19.50 6.43 -7.38
CA GLY A 196 20.49 7.30 -8.03
C GLY A 196 20.08 8.77 -7.93
N GLY A 197 18.83 9.08 -8.24
CA GLY A 197 18.25 10.42 -8.09
C GLY A 197 18.31 10.91 -6.65
N GLN A 198 17.92 10.06 -5.68
CA GLN A 198 18.01 10.43 -4.27
C GLN A 198 19.45 10.69 -3.83
N LYS A 199 20.40 9.83 -4.20
CA LYS A 199 21.83 10.03 -3.91
C LYS A 199 22.38 11.30 -4.56
N ALA A 200 21.97 11.59 -5.80
CA ALA A 200 22.35 12.80 -6.50
C ALA A 200 21.79 14.05 -5.80
N LYS A 201 20.52 14.03 -5.37
CA LYS A 201 19.89 15.08 -4.57
C LYS A 201 20.63 15.30 -3.25
N THR A 202 20.92 14.25 -2.49
CA THR A 202 21.70 14.35 -1.25
C THR A 202 23.11 14.91 -1.49
N ARG A 203 23.77 14.49 -2.58
CA ARG A 203 25.10 15.01 -2.94
C ARG A 203 25.05 16.48 -3.37
N ALA A 204 24.01 16.90 -4.08
CA ALA A 204 23.80 18.30 -4.45
C ALA A 204 23.59 19.15 -3.20
N LEU A 205 22.72 18.71 -2.29
CA LEU A 205 22.49 19.36 -1.00
C LEU A 205 23.77 19.47 -0.16
N SER A 206 24.61 18.43 -0.14
CA SER A 206 25.88 18.49 0.62
C SER A 206 26.90 19.50 0.08
N LYS A 207 26.75 19.95 -1.16
CA LYS A 207 27.63 20.97 -1.78
C LYS A 207 27.18 22.39 -1.51
N LEU A 208 25.97 22.60 -0.97
CA LEU A 208 25.51 23.94 -0.61
C LEU A 208 26.42 24.54 0.47
N PRO A 209 26.74 25.85 0.38
CA PRO A 209 27.50 26.52 1.42
C PRO A 209 26.79 26.41 2.77
N GLN A 210 27.59 26.26 3.83
CA GLN A 210 27.11 26.19 5.20
C GLN A 210 27.01 27.59 5.80
N ILE A 211 26.00 27.78 6.64
CA ILE A 211 25.82 29.01 7.41
C ILE A 211 25.32 28.68 8.82
N SER A 212 25.72 29.48 9.80
CA SER A 212 25.23 29.38 11.16
C SER A 212 23.80 29.92 11.27
N TRP A 213 23.09 29.53 12.32
CA TRP A 213 21.75 30.06 12.58
C TRP A 213 21.77 31.57 12.80
N GLU A 214 22.78 32.07 13.53
CA GLU A 214 22.90 33.51 13.80
C GLU A 214 23.07 34.31 12.50
N GLU A 215 23.92 33.83 11.59
CA GLU A 215 24.18 34.53 10.33
C GLU A 215 23.01 34.43 9.35
N TYR A 216 22.27 33.31 9.35
CA TYR A 216 20.99 33.19 8.65
C TYR A 216 19.97 34.24 9.13
N MET A 217 19.85 34.44 10.45
CA MET A 217 18.97 35.47 11.02
C MET A 217 19.39 36.86 10.59
N THR A 218 20.69 37.18 10.68
CA THR A 218 21.22 38.48 10.24
C THR A 218 20.95 38.74 8.76
N GLN A 219 21.20 37.76 7.88
CA GLN A 219 20.91 37.92 6.45
C GLN A 219 19.42 38.10 6.17
N SER A 220 18.55 37.50 6.98
CA SER A 220 17.10 37.66 6.85
C SER A 220 16.62 39.04 7.34
N GLU A 221 17.28 39.61 8.36
CA GLU A 221 17.02 40.96 8.85
C GLU A 221 17.51 42.04 7.89
N ASP A 222 18.59 41.78 7.14
CA ASP A 222 19.15 42.66 6.10
C ASP A 222 18.29 42.76 4.82
N GLY A 223 17.09 42.17 4.84
CA GLY A 223 16.11 42.27 3.75
C GLY A 223 16.21 41.17 2.70
N ASN A 224 16.99 40.12 2.93
CA ASN A 224 16.95 38.93 2.08
C ASN A 224 15.70 38.10 2.40
N PHE A 225 15.07 37.57 1.36
CA PHE A 225 13.86 36.78 1.49
C PHE A 225 14.20 35.31 1.68
N LEU A 226 14.73 34.97 2.85
CA LEU A 226 15.19 33.62 3.16
C LEU A 226 14.22 32.88 4.09
N VAL A 227 14.04 31.58 3.83
CA VAL A 227 13.26 30.66 4.68
C VAL A 227 14.03 29.37 4.89
N ALA A 228 14.08 28.86 6.11
CA ALA A 228 14.67 27.57 6.43
C ALA A 228 13.60 26.47 6.47
N ILE A 229 13.82 25.36 5.78
CA ILE A 229 12.96 24.16 5.82
C ILE A 229 13.88 22.92 5.88
N ASN A 230 13.78 22.18 6.98
CA ASN A 230 14.49 20.94 7.27
C ASN A 230 16.02 21.08 7.11
N GLY A 231 16.58 22.15 7.69
CA GLY A 231 18.01 22.44 7.65
C GLY A 231 18.54 23.00 6.33
N ILE A 232 17.69 23.22 5.32
CA ILE A 232 18.06 23.85 4.04
C ILE A 232 17.44 25.25 3.97
N ILE A 233 18.19 26.22 3.46
CA ILE A 233 17.73 27.60 3.31
C ILE A 233 17.41 27.88 1.84
N TYR A 234 16.27 28.51 1.64
CA TYR A 234 15.69 28.80 0.33
C TYR A 234 15.57 30.32 0.14
N ASP A 235 16.01 30.81 -1.01
CA ASP A 235 15.74 32.18 -1.44
C ASP A 235 14.39 32.21 -2.16
N VAL A 236 13.39 32.80 -1.50
CA VAL A 236 12.02 32.85 -1.98
C VAL A 236 11.67 34.20 -2.61
N ALA A 237 12.63 35.11 -2.80
CA ALA A 237 12.39 36.46 -3.31
C ALA A 237 11.59 36.47 -4.63
N THR A 238 11.95 35.58 -5.55
CA THR A 238 11.35 35.47 -6.88
C THR A 238 10.04 34.68 -6.89
N PHE A 239 9.82 33.80 -5.90
CA PHE A 239 8.66 32.92 -5.86
C PHE A 239 7.52 33.43 -4.97
N MET A 240 7.80 34.33 -4.03
CA MET A 240 6.84 34.73 -3.00
C MET A 240 5.51 35.27 -3.55
N ASN A 241 5.55 35.96 -4.69
CA ASN A 241 4.36 36.52 -5.34
C ASN A 241 3.55 35.47 -6.12
N ASP A 242 4.20 34.38 -6.52
CA ASP A 242 3.61 33.30 -7.32
C ASP A 242 3.17 32.13 -6.44
N HIS A 243 3.37 32.22 -5.11
CA HIS A 243 2.98 31.19 -4.17
C HIS A 243 1.45 31.01 -4.14
N PRO A 244 0.91 29.82 -4.45
CA PRO A 244 -0.54 29.60 -4.55
C PRO A 244 -1.32 29.85 -3.25
N GLY A 245 -0.67 29.69 -2.09
CA GLY A 245 -1.24 30.00 -0.78
C GLY A 245 -1.22 31.49 -0.42
N GLY A 246 -0.72 32.34 -1.31
CA GLY A 246 -0.54 33.77 -1.11
C GLY A 246 0.82 34.14 -0.51
N ARG A 247 1.22 35.38 -0.75
CA ARG A 247 2.50 35.97 -0.31
C ARG A 247 2.63 36.02 1.21
N ASP A 248 1.54 36.32 1.90
CA ASP A 248 1.53 36.58 3.35
C ASP A 248 2.03 35.38 4.18
N LEU A 249 1.75 34.15 3.73
CA LEU A 249 2.18 32.93 4.42
C LEU A 249 3.71 32.77 4.38
N ILE A 250 4.33 33.06 3.24
CA ILE A 250 5.79 33.05 3.12
C ILE A 250 6.39 34.21 3.92
N GLN A 251 5.77 35.39 3.86
CA GLN A 251 6.24 36.58 4.57
C GLN A 251 6.29 36.38 6.09
N GLN A 252 5.33 35.63 6.66
CA GLN A 252 5.34 35.26 8.09
C GLN A 252 6.46 34.28 8.47
N SER A 253 7.01 33.59 7.49
CA SER A 253 8.03 32.53 7.63
C SER A 253 9.46 33.01 7.32
N LEU A 254 9.62 34.26 6.85
CA LEU A 254 10.93 34.85 6.59
C LEU A 254 11.78 34.87 7.86
N GLY A 255 13.04 34.45 7.73
CA GLY A 255 13.97 34.39 8.86
C GLY A 255 13.57 33.38 9.95
N LYS A 256 12.74 32.38 9.64
CA LYS A 256 12.34 31.33 10.59
C LYS A 256 12.58 29.95 10.01
N ASP A 257 12.54 28.94 10.88
CA ASP A 257 12.37 27.56 10.44
C ASP A 257 10.88 27.28 10.22
N ALA A 258 10.52 27.12 8.94
CA ALA A 258 9.17 26.85 8.48
C ALA A 258 8.88 25.36 8.29
N THR A 259 9.73 24.44 8.76
CA THR A 259 9.58 22.99 8.60
C THR A 259 8.20 22.51 9.06
N VAL A 260 7.79 22.92 10.26
CA VAL A 260 6.50 22.52 10.83
C VAL A 260 5.34 23.08 10.02
N LEU A 261 5.45 24.33 9.55
CA LEU A 261 4.43 24.94 8.70
C LEU A 261 4.34 24.26 7.34
N TYR A 262 5.48 23.91 6.75
CA TYR A 262 5.57 23.28 5.43
C TYR A 262 4.96 21.86 5.43
N TYR A 263 5.27 21.04 6.44
CA TYR A 263 4.76 19.66 6.53
C TYR A 263 3.43 19.53 7.29
N GLY A 264 3.07 20.51 8.12
CA GLY A 264 1.90 20.45 8.99
C GLY A 264 0.64 21.11 8.46
N SER A 265 0.75 22.08 7.55
CA SER A 265 -0.41 22.86 7.09
C SER A 265 -1.18 22.19 5.95
N HIS A 266 -0.51 21.52 5.03
CA HIS A 266 -1.10 20.78 3.91
C HIS A 266 -0.04 19.95 3.16
N LEU A 267 -0.49 19.00 2.32
CA LEU A 267 0.39 18.21 1.47
C LEU A 267 0.74 18.99 0.19
N HIS A 268 2.02 19.28 0.01
CA HIS A 268 2.55 19.90 -1.21
C HIS A 268 2.60 18.87 -2.36
N SER A 269 2.33 19.33 -3.58
CA SER A 269 2.39 18.48 -4.78
C SER A 269 3.85 18.19 -5.17
N PRO A 270 4.11 17.14 -5.98
CA PRO A 270 5.45 16.89 -6.52
C PRO A 270 6.04 18.08 -7.31
N GLN A 271 5.19 18.88 -7.97
CA GLN A 271 5.63 20.08 -8.68
C GLN A 271 6.08 21.20 -7.73
N ALA A 272 5.40 21.36 -6.59
CA ALA A 272 5.81 22.32 -5.56
C ALA A 272 7.17 21.94 -4.96
N GLU A 273 7.44 20.64 -4.80
CA GLU A 273 8.74 20.11 -4.36
C GLU A 273 9.87 20.37 -5.36
N ASP A 274 9.57 20.36 -6.67
CA ASP A 274 10.55 20.68 -7.71
C ASP A 274 10.87 22.18 -7.75
N ILE A 275 9.85 23.04 -7.57
CA ILE A 275 10.05 24.49 -7.43
C ILE A 275 10.89 24.77 -6.19
N LEU A 276 10.55 24.17 -5.04
CA LEU A 276 11.29 24.35 -3.80
C LEU A 276 12.77 23.95 -3.96
N GLN A 277 13.05 22.86 -4.68
CA GLN A 277 14.43 22.45 -4.99
C GLN A 277 15.20 23.50 -5.81
N SER A 278 14.54 24.22 -6.70
CA SER A 278 15.18 25.26 -7.52
C SER A 278 15.58 26.51 -6.72
N LEU A 279 14.99 26.71 -5.53
CA LEU A 279 15.22 27.88 -4.67
C LEU A 279 16.31 27.63 -3.61
N GLN A 280 16.95 26.45 -3.59
CA GLN A 280 17.94 26.08 -2.59
C GLN A 280 19.23 26.89 -2.75
N VAL A 281 19.66 27.57 -1.68
CA VAL A 281 20.85 28.43 -1.72
C VAL A 281 21.91 28.04 -0.68
N LEU A 282 21.50 27.66 0.53
CA LEU A 282 22.41 27.37 1.64
C LEU A 282 21.92 26.17 2.46
N ARG A 283 22.76 25.68 3.36
CA ARG A 283 22.39 24.68 4.38
C ARG A 283 22.83 25.13 5.77
N LEU A 284 22.02 24.86 6.78
CA LEU A 284 22.38 25.15 8.17
C LEU A 284 23.46 24.17 8.65
N GLU A 285 24.36 24.67 9.48
CA GLU A 285 25.38 23.85 10.15
C GLU A 285 24.76 22.87 11.16
N ASP A 286 23.75 23.32 11.91
CA ASP A 286 22.99 22.53 12.88
C ASP A 286 21.49 22.53 12.49
N PRO A 287 21.00 21.46 11.84
CA PRO A 287 19.61 21.36 11.36
C PRO A 287 18.55 21.22 12.46
N CYS A 288 18.95 21.01 13.72
CA CYS A 288 18.06 20.54 14.80
C CYS A 288 17.75 21.60 15.88
N ARG A 289 18.02 22.88 15.62
CA ARG A 289 17.70 23.97 16.57
C ARG A 289 16.20 24.27 16.65
#